data_AF-A0A0R2KTL7-F1
#
_entry.id   AF-A0A0R2KTL7-F1
#
_cell.length_a   1.000
_cell.length_b   1.000
_cell.length_c   1.000
_cell.angle_alpha   90.00
_cell.angle_beta   90.00
_cell.angle_gamma   90.00
#
_symmetry.space_group_name_H-M   'P 1'
#
loop_
_entity.id
_entity.type
_entity.pdbx_description
1 polymer ?
#
loop_
_entity_poly.entity_id
_entity_poly.type
_entity_poly.pdbx_seq_one_letter_code
_entity_poly.pdbx_strand_id
1 'polypeptide(L)'
;MTDVNGKVIGDWVSTKTAHELTVRPGTYKFHEVTAPKGYKVVTDFTFTVDKNGKITNLKVTGDSVKVDGNTINVTDKQIIPPTGDSDTGITSLIGLIMTAVSMTFGFGFRRLRRD
;
A
#
# COMPACT_ATOMS: atom_id res chain seq x y z
N MET A 1 7.11 7.17 -2.51
CA MET A 1 7.27 6.38 -3.76
C MET A 1 8.44 6.92 -4.57
N THR A 2 9.30 6.04 -5.10
CA THR A 2 10.45 6.39 -5.93
C THR A 2 10.47 5.63 -7.26
N ASP A 3 11.14 6.19 -8.27
CA ASP A 3 11.49 5.45 -9.50
C ASP A 3 12.77 4.61 -9.33
N VAL A 4 13.18 3.92 -10.40
CA VAL A 4 14.40 3.09 -10.44
C VAL A 4 15.71 3.85 -10.20
N ASN A 5 15.72 5.16 -10.45
CA ASN A 5 16.89 6.02 -10.22
C ASN A 5 16.87 6.62 -8.80
N GLY A 6 15.90 6.24 -7.97
CA GLY A 6 15.71 6.81 -6.64
C GLY A 6 15.06 8.19 -6.63
N LYS A 7 14.57 8.68 -7.78
CA LYS A 7 13.85 9.96 -7.82
C LYS A 7 12.52 9.81 -7.08
N VAL A 8 12.26 10.71 -6.14
CA VAL A 8 10.96 10.78 -5.45
C VAL A 8 9.88 11.20 -6.43
N ILE A 9 8.85 10.36 -6.56
CA ILE A 9 7.68 10.61 -7.40
C ILE A 9 6.52 11.17 -6.58
N GLY A 10 6.42 10.79 -5.31
CA GLY A 10 5.42 11.32 -4.40
C GLY A 10 5.64 10.83 -2.97
N ASP A 11 5.18 11.65 -2.03
CA ASP A 11 5.07 11.37 -0.60
C ASP A 11 3.70 11.88 -0.15
N TRP A 12 2.88 11.02 0.45
CA TRP A 12 1.53 11.38 0.83
C TRP A 12 1.02 10.53 2.00
N VAL A 13 0.13 11.14 2.78
CA VAL A 13 -0.59 10.48 3.87
C VAL A 13 -1.86 9.84 3.31
N SER A 14 -2.11 8.58 3.69
CA SER A 14 -3.31 7.87 3.27
C SER A 14 -4.57 8.52 3.84
N THR A 15 -5.64 8.51 3.04
CA THR A 15 -6.98 9.00 3.42
C THR A 15 -8.02 8.01 2.92
N LYS A 16 -9.31 8.30 3.16
CA LYS A 16 -10.42 7.48 2.60
C LYS A 16 -10.57 7.60 1.08
N THR A 17 -9.90 8.57 0.46
CA THR A 17 -9.94 8.80 -0.99
C THR A 17 -8.67 8.29 -1.65
N ALA A 18 -8.81 7.73 -2.85
CA ALA A 18 -7.68 7.28 -3.64
C ALA A 18 -6.75 8.45 -3.99
N HIS A 19 -5.44 8.21 -3.94
CA HIS A 19 -4.45 9.17 -4.40
C HIS A 19 -4.12 8.92 -5.87
N GLU A 20 -4.33 9.92 -6.72
CA GLU A 20 -4.13 9.80 -8.18
C GLU A 20 -2.75 10.34 -8.59
N LEU A 21 -1.98 9.54 -9.32
CA LEU A 21 -0.61 9.86 -9.76
C LEU A 21 -0.50 9.79 -11.27
N THR A 22 -0.02 10.85 -11.93
CA THR A 22 0.34 10.76 -13.36
C THR A 22 1.83 10.49 -13.50
N VAL A 23 2.19 9.30 -13.96
CA VAL A 23 3.59 8.86 -14.08
C VAL A 23 3.92 8.40 -15.50
N ARG A 24 5.20 8.41 -15.85
CA ARG A 24 5.67 7.82 -17.11
C ARG A 24 5.68 6.29 -17.00
N PRO A 25 5.68 5.55 -18.12
CA PRO A 25 5.93 4.12 -18.09
C PRO A 25 7.28 3.84 -17.42
N GLY A 26 7.33 2.87 -16.52
CA GLY A 26 8.52 2.60 -15.73
C GLY A 26 8.25 1.74 -14.50
N THR A 27 9.33 1.35 -13.83
CA THR A 27 9.29 0.59 -12.58
C THR A 27 9.41 1.53 -11.39
N TYR A 28 8.63 1.25 -10.35
CA TYR A 28 8.51 2.06 -9.16
C TYR A 28 8.63 1.20 -7.90
N LYS A 29 9.08 1.83 -6.82
CA LYS A 29 9.13 1.27 -5.48
C LYS A 29 8.18 2.03 -4.57
N PHE A 30 7.28 1.30 -3.91
CA PHE A 30 6.49 1.80 -2.79
C PHE A 30 7.23 1.51 -1.49
N HIS A 31 7.23 2.49 -0.59
CA HIS A 31 7.81 2.41 0.75
C HIS A 31 6.82 3.08 1.70
N GLU A 32 6.26 2.29 2.63
CA GLU A 32 5.43 2.84 3.69
C GLU A 32 6.33 3.29 4.84
N VAL A 33 6.15 4.55 5.26
CA VAL A 33 6.98 5.13 6.32
C VAL A 33 6.44 4.79 7.71
N THR A 34 5.11 4.78 7.88
CA THR A 34 4.47 4.57 9.19
C THR A 34 3.07 4.02 9.03
N ALA A 35 2.78 2.96 9.78
CA ALA A 35 1.45 2.41 9.94
C ALA A 35 0.80 2.91 11.25
N PRO A 36 -0.53 2.94 11.35
CA PRO A 36 -1.23 3.27 12.59
C PRO A 36 -0.87 2.31 13.74
N LYS A 37 -1.08 2.76 14.99
CA LYS A 37 -0.85 1.93 16.17
C LYS A 37 -1.65 0.63 16.10
N GLY A 38 -0.98 -0.50 16.33
CA GLY A 38 -1.60 -1.83 16.27
C GLY A 38 -1.55 -2.49 14.89
N TYR A 39 -0.90 -1.86 13.91
CA TYR A 39 -0.67 -2.41 12.58
C TYR A 39 0.81 -2.50 12.25
N LYS A 40 1.15 -3.47 11.40
CA LYS A 40 2.49 -3.65 10.85
C LYS A 40 2.62 -2.84 9.56
N VAL A 41 3.72 -2.10 9.45
CA VAL A 41 4.16 -1.45 8.21
C VAL A 41 4.32 -2.50 7.11
N VAL A 42 3.77 -2.21 5.95
CA VAL A 42 3.89 -3.00 4.73
C VAL A 42 5.31 -2.94 4.22
N THR A 43 5.82 -4.11 3.85
CA THR A 43 7.15 -4.28 3.27
C THR A 43 7.22 -3.56 1.93
N ASP A 44 8.36 -2.94 1.66
CA ASP A 44 8.65 -2.36 0.36
C ASP A 44 8.32 -3.33 -0.78
N PHE A 45 7.64 -2.83 -1.80
CA PHE A 45 7.29 -3.62 -2.98
C PHE A 45 7.53 -2.82 -4.26
N THR A 46 7.73 -3.55 -5.35
CA THR A 46 7.97 -2.95 -6.67
C THR A 46 6.86 -3.33 -7.64
N PHE A 47 6.55 -2.42 -8.55
CA PHE A 47 5.58 -2.64 -9.63
C PHE A 47 6.00 -1.83 -10.87
N THR A 48 5.43 -2.15 -12.02
CA THR A 48 5.70 -1.47 -13.30
C THR A 48 4.42 -0.90 -13.88
N VAL A 49 4.45 0.34 -14.31
CA VAL A 49 3.39 1.00 -15.08
C VAL A 49 3.75 0.91 -16.55
N ASP A 50 2.88 0.34 -17.37
CA ASP A 50 3.11 0.20 -18.80
C ASP A 50 2.74 1.46 -19.61
N LYS A 51 2.91 1.41 -20.94
CA LYS A 51 2.61 2.51 -21.85
C LYS A 51 1.13 2.88 -21.92
N ASN A 52 0.22 2.03 -21.44
CA ASN A 52 -1.22 2.26 -21.37
C ASN A 52 -1.64 2.67 -19.95
N GLY A 53 -0.69 2.85 -19.04
CA GLY A 53 -0.92 3.09 -17.63
C GLY A 53 -1.15 1.82 -16.84
N LYS A 54 -1.31 0.63 -17.41
CA LYS A 54 -1.66 -0.57 -16.65
C LYS A 54 -0.51 -1.03 -15.74
N ILE A 55 -0.87 -1.47 -14.54
CA ILE A 55 0.08 -2.04 -13.58
C ILE A 55 0.43 -3.49 -13.97
N THR A 56 1.72 -3.79 -13.90
CA THR A 56 2.33 -5.08 -14.25
C THR A 56 3.50 -5.39 -13.30
N ASN A 57 3.95 -6.64 -13.31
CA ASN A 57 5.17 -7.08 -12.60
C ASN A 57 5.19 -6.69 -11.10
N LEU A 58 4.05 -6.79 -10.42
CA LEU A 58 3.95 -6.56 -8.98
C LEU A 58 4.75 -7.64 -8.25
N LYS A 59 5.70 -7.21 -7.41
CA LYS A 59 6.49 -8.07 -6.53
C LYS A 59 6.29 -7.63 -5.09
N VAL A 60 5.41 -8.32 -4.38
CA VAL A 60 5.09 -8.10 -2.96
C VAL A 60 5.48 -9.34 -2.15
N THR A 61 6.01 -9.15 -0.95
CA THR A 61 6.34 -10.23 -0.03
C THR A 61 5.43 -10.17 1.18
N GLY A 62 4.59 -11.19 1.37
CA GLY A 62 3.90 -11.41 2.64
C GLY A 62 2.81 -10.40 3.02
N ASP A 63 2.49 -9.40 2.20
CA ASP A 63 1.52 -8.33 2.52
C ASP A 63 0.30 -8.31 1.59
N SER A 64 -0.79 -7.67 2.04
CA SER A 64 -2.07 -7.60 1.33
C SER A 64 -2.08 -6.44 0.33
N VAL A 65 -1.28 -6.56 -0.73
CA VAL A 65 -1.28 -5.63 -1.87
C VAL A 65 -2.10 -6.22 -3.02
N LYS A 66 -3.12 -5.50 -3.47
CA LYS A 66 -3.99 -5.89 -4.59
C LYS A 66 -3.92 -4.86 -5.70
N VAL A 67 -4.07 -5.32 -6.94
CA VAL A 67 -4.15 -4.46 -8.13
C VAL A 67 -5.53 -4.62 -8.73
N ASP A 68 -6.20 -3.49 -8.99
CA ASP A 68 -7.45 -3.42 -9.73
C ASP A 68 -7.29 -2.41 -10.88
N GLY A 69 -7.16 -2.92 -12.11
CA GLY A 69 -6.93 -2.11 -13.30
C GLY A 69 -5.65 -1.27 -13.18
N ASN A 70 -5.84 0.03 -12.88
CA ASN A 70 -4.75 0.98 -12.68
C ASN A 70 -4.58 1.47 -11.24
N THR A 71 -5.15 0.75 -10.30
CA THR A 71 -5.17 1.08 -8.89
C THR A 71 -4.44 0.02 -8.08
N ILE A 72 -3.69 0.45 -7.08
CA ILE A 72 -3.10 -0.41 -6.05
C ILE A 72 -3.83 -0.14 -4.74
N ASN A 73 -4.33 -1.22 -4.12
CA ASN A 73 -4.83 -1.21 -2.75
C ASN A 73 -3.82 -1.91 -1.85
N VAL A 74 -3.30 -1.18 -0.88
CA VAL A 74 -2.40 -1.67 0.18
C VAL A 74 -3.22 -1.77 1.46
N THR A 75 -3.14 -2.87 2.18
CA THR A 75 -3.86 -3.07 3.44
C THR A 75 -2.90 -3.54 4.52
N ASP A 76 -2.88 -2.81 5.63
CA ASP A 76 -2.00 -3.11 6.76
C ASP A 76 -2.47 -4.35 7.51
N LYS A 77 -1.52 -5.14 7.98
CA LYS A 77 -1.81 -6.30 8.82
C LYS A 77 -1.85 -5.90 10.28
N GLN A 78 -2.92 -6.27 10.97
CA GLN A 78 -3.03 -6.06 12.41
C GLN A 78 -1.96 -6.86 13.15
N ILE A 79 -1.30 -6.22 14.12
CA ILE A 79 -0.45 -6.88 15.10
C ILE A 79 -1.38 -7.53 16.11
N ILE A 80 -1.53 -8.84 16.02
CA ILE A 80 -2.29 -9.63 17.00
C ILE A 80 -1.37 -9.81 18.21
N PRO A 81 -1.67 -9.22 19.38
CA PRO A 81 -0.92 -9.52 20.58
C PRO A 81 -1.08 -11.01 20.90
N PRO A 82 -0.04 -11.69 21.44
CA PRO A 82 -0.19 -13.06 21.91
C PRO A 82 -1.21 -13.07 23.06
N THR A 83 -2.41 -13.55 22.78
CA THR A 83 -3.48 -13.69 23.76
C THR A 83 -3.66 -15.17 24.01
N GLY A 84 -2.90 -15.68 24.97
CA GLY A 84 -2.78 -17.11 25.18
C GLY A 84 -2.16 -17.52 26.51
N ASP A 85 -2.33 -16.75 27.58
CA ASP A 85 -2.23 -17.34 28.91
C ASP A 85 -3.62 -17.89 29.28
N SER A 86 -3.68 -19.22 29.40
CA SER A 86 -4.86 -20.00 29.79
C SER A 86 -5.07 -20.03 31.31
N ASP A 87 -4.29 -19.27 32.09
CA ASP A 87 -4.25 -19.40 33.54
C ASP A 87 -4.90 -18.19 34.25
N THR A 88 -6.04 -18.46 34.86
CA THR A 88 -6.72 -17.66 35.90
C THR A 88 -7.09 -16.19 35.59
N GLY A 89 -8.33 -15.98 35.11
CA GLY A 89 -9.23 -15.02 35.76
C GLY A 89 -9.18 -13.53 35.39
N ILE A 90 -8.38 -13.10 34.42
CA ILE A 90 -8.39 -11.70 33.93
C ILE A 90 -8.47 -11.63 32.41
N THR A 91 -9.61 -12.03 31.85
CA THR A 91 -9.99 -11.69 30.47
C THR A 91 -10.22 -10.18 30.36
N SER A 92 -9.15 -9.41 30.21
CA SER A 92 -9.24 -8.05 29.69
C SER A 92 -8.64 -8.05 28.30
N LEU A 93 -9.46 -8.38 27.32
CA LEU A 93 -9.09 -8.22 25.92
C LEU A 93 -10.15 -7.41 25.17
N ILE A 94 -10.08 -6.12 25.47
CA ILE A 94 -10.37 -4.98 24.62
C ILE A 94 -10.76 -5.40 23.20
N GLY A 95 -12.06 -5.54 22.98
CA GLY A 95 -12.66 -5.44 21.65
C GLY A 95 -12.48 -4.02 21.16
N LEU A 96 -11.33 -3.73 20.54
CA LEU A 96 -11.20 -2.56 19.69
C LEU A 96 -11.30 -3.07 18.26
N ILE A 97 -12.46 -2.86 17.65
CA ILE A 97 -12.66 -3.09 16.22
C ILE A 97 -11.83 -2.01 15.50
N MET A 98 -10.53 -2.24 15.35
CA MET A 98 -9.68 -1.39 14.53
C MET A 98 -9.90 -1.82 13.09
N THR A 99 -10.50 -0.93 12.31
CA THR A 99 -10.69 -1.12 10.88
C THR A 99 -9.32 -1.14 10.23
N ALA A 100 -9.01 -2.15 9.40
CA ALA A 100 -7.76 -2.15 8.65
C ALA A 100 -7.62 -0.84 7.88
N VAL A 101 -6.48 -0.15 8.05
CA VAL A 101 -6.20 1.05 7.28
C VAL A 101 -5.72 0.57 5.92
N SER A 102 -6.50 0.92 4.90
CA SER A 102 -6.17 0.65 3.51
C SER A 102 -5.78 1.94 2.83
N MET A 103 -4.71 1.88 2.05
CA MET A 103 -4.26 2.96 1.20
C MET A 103 -4.53 2.59 -0.24
N THR A 104 -5.18 3.48 -0.96
CA THR A 104 -5.49 3.29 -2.37
C THR A 104 -4.79 4.36 -3.18
N PHE A 105 -4.06 3.98 -4.21
CA PHE A 105 -3.49 4.92 -5.16
C PHE A 105 -3.61 4.41 -6.59
N GLY A 106 -3.97 5.31 -7.50
CA GLY A 106 -4.21 5.05 -8.91
C GLY A 106 -3.22 5.77 -9.80
N PHE A 107 -3.04 5.28 -11.03
CA PHE A 107 -2.27 6.00 -12.04
C PHE A 107 -3.16 6.63 -13.11
N GLY A 108 -2.96 7.93 -13.34
CA GLY A 108 -3.60 8.68 -14.42
C GLY A 108 -2.88 8.47 -15.74
N PHE A 109 -3.64 8.26 -16.82
CA PHE A 109 -3.11 8.15 -18.17
C PHE A 109 -3.16 9.50 -18.90
N ARG A 110 -2.01 10.06 -19.27
CA ARG A 110 -1.95 11.21 -20.19
C ARG A 110 -1.67 10.69 -21.59
N ARG A 111 -2.67 10.74 -22.48
CA ARG A 111 -2.51 10.41 -23.90
C ARG A 111 -1.50 11.39 -24.50
N LEU A 112 -0.27 10.94 -24.76
CA LEU A 112 0.68 11.71 -25.55
C LEU A 112 0.04 11.90 -26.93
N ARG A 113 -0.24 13.15 -27.32
CA ARG A 113 -0.55 13.45 -28.71
C ARG A 113 0.67 12.99 -29.52
N ARG A 114 0.45 12.23 -30.59
CA ARG A 114 1.46 12.10 -31.65
C ARG A 114 1.32 13.37 -32.48
N ASP A 115 2.25 14.29 -32.27
CA ASP A 115 2.67 15.29 -33.26
C ASP A 115 3.25 14.61 -34.52
#